data_AF-A0A3M0GG02-F1
#
_entry.id   AF-A0A3M0GG02-F1
#
_cell.length_a   1.000
_cell.length_b   1.000
_cell.length_c   1.000
_cell.angle_alpha   90.00
_cell.angle_beta   90.00
_cell.angle_gamma   90.00
#
_symmetry.space_group_name_H-M   'P 1'
#
loop_
_entity.id
_entity.type
_entity.pdbx_description
1 polymer ?
#
loop_
_entity_poly.entity_id
_entity_poly.type
_entity_poly.pdbx_seq_one_letter_code
_entity_poly.pdbx_strand_id
1 'polypeptide(L)'
;MPINTVDYSKSKQQKFFPKILKKKGIYLGMTLEKLKKTNPKATPAQASEFKIEYTETSNSPEVVAYTYLLTKTENPQLYSIAIEYRLMESVHPLAETILGKTNHQGEWRMSEKDIKEDFMMGAWTFGHKLVYGATLEGSEWEDGFQD
;
A
#
# COMPACT_ATOMS: atom_id res chain seq x y z
N MET A 1 -20.54 21.50 2.45
CA MET A 1 -19.69 21.17 3.61
C MET A 1 -18.25 21.18 3.14
N PRO A 2 -17.28 21.74 3.89
CA PRO A 2 -15.88 21.65 3.50
C PRO A 2 -15.44 20.18 3.55
N ILE A 3 -14.86 19.69 2.46
CA ILE A 3 -14.25 18.36 2.38
C ILE A 3 -13.02 18.43 3.29
N ASN A 4 -13.08 17.81 4.46
CA ASN A 4 -11.90 17.60 5.31
C ASN A 4 -11.00 16.62 4.56
N THR A 5 -10.06 17.12 3.77
CA THR A 5 -9.00 16.30 3.21
C THR A 5 -8.05 15.95 4.36
N VAL A 6 -8.26 14.79 4.97
CA VAL A 6 -7.29 14.22 5.92
C VAL A 6 -5.96 14.06 5.18
N ASP A 7 -4.94 14.81 5.59
CA ASP A 7 -3.61 14.78 4.97
C ASP A 7 -2.74 13.81 5.78
N TYR A 8 -2.74 12.54 5.37
CA TYR A 8 -1.97 11.48 6.05
C TYR A 8 -0.46 11.72 5.97
N SER A 9 0.25 11.33 7.04
CA SER A 9 1.69 11.53 7.20
C SER A 9 2.53 10.55 6.37
N LYS A 10 2.74 10.90 5.09
CA LYS A 10 3.70 10.27 4.17
C LYS A 10 5.03 9.87 4.83
N SER A 11 5.61 10.74 5.66
CA SER A 11 6.96 10.55 6.22
C SER A 11 7.09 9.37 7.18
N LYS A 12 6.01 9.02 7.90
CA LYS A 12 6.05 8.01 8.96
C LYS A 12 5.72 6.62 8.45
N GLN A 13 4.75 6.49 7.54
CA GLN A 13 4.50 5.25 6.82
C GLN A 13 5.74 4.82 6.01
N GLN A 14 6.39 5.78 5.35
CA GLN A 14 7.53 5.52 4.47
C GLN A 14 8.72 4.87 5.16
N LYS A 15 8.85 4.88 6.50
CA LYS A 15 9.92 4.12 7.16
C LYS A 15 9.83 2.62 6.87
N PHE A 16 8.60 2.10 6.71
CA PHE A 16 8.28 0.68 6.49
C PHE A 16 8.25 0.25 5.01
N PHE A 17 8.39 1.19 4.07
CA PHE A 17 8.36 0.84 2.64
C PHE A 17 9.74 0.51 2.08
N PRO A 18 9.84 -0.28 0.99
CA PRO A 18 11.07 -0.37 0.23
C PRO A 18 11.45 0.99 -0.37
N LYS A 19 12.76 1.21 -0.55
CA LYS A 19 13.29 2.48 -1.12
C LYS A 19 12.63 2.87 -2.44
N ILE A 20 12.22 1.89 -3.26
CA ILE A 20 11.58 2.14 -4.56
C ILE A 20 10.21 2.83 -4.41
N LEU A 21 9.40 2.44 -3.42
CA LEU A 21 8.13 3.12 -3.12
C LEU A 21 8.37 4.50 -2.51
N LYS A 22 9.35 4.64 -1.61
CA LYS A 22 9.71 5.95 -1.02
C LYS A 22 10.06 6.98 -2.09
N LYS A 23 10.89 6.58 -3.07
CA LYS A 23 11.31 7.43 -4.20
C LYS A 23 10.13 7.83 -5.10
N LYS A 24 9.16 6.93 -5.28
CA LYS A 24 7.92 7.24 -6.01
C LYS A 24 7.02 8.20 -5.24
N GLY A 25 7.25 8.42 -3.95
CA GLY A 25 6.44 9.34 -3.14
C GLY A 25 5.03 8.84 -2.84
N ILE A 26 4.78 7.54 -3.04
CA ILE A 26 3.50 6.86 -2.79
C ILE A 26 3.37 6.51 -1.30
N TYR A 27 2.14 6.61 -0.78
CA TYR A 27 1.78 6.27 0.60
C TYR A 27 0.29 5.91 0.72
N LEU A 28 -0.06 5.12 1.73
CA LEU A 28 -1.44 4.72 1.99
C LEU A 28 -2.25 5.93 2.49
N GLY A 29 -3.53 5.96 2.12
CA GLY A 29 -4.44 7.08 2.35
C GLY A 29 -4.33 8.21 1.31
N MET A 30 -3.36 8.18 0.39
CA MET A 30 -3.29 9.20 -0.66
C MET A 30 -4.50 9.11 -1.61
N THR A 31 -5.03 10.26 -2.02
CA THR A 31 -6.20 10.30 -2.91
C THR A 31 -5.87 9.85 -4.33
N LEU A 32 -6.88 9.45 -5.10
CA LEU A 32 -6.72 9.11 -6.52
C LEU A 32 -6.05 10.25 -7.32
N GLU A 33 -6.43 11.50 -7.06
CA GLU A 33 -5.84 12.66 -7.71
C GLU A 33 -4.34 12.77 -7.39
N LYS A 34 -3.96 12.62 -6.11
CA LYS A 34 -2.56 12.62 -5.68
C LYS A 34 -1.78 11.46 -6.30
N LEU A 35 -2.38 10.26 -6.39
CA LEU A 35 -1.77 9.10 -7.02
C LEU A 35 -1.46 9.38 -8.50
N LYS A 36 -2.43 9.87 -9.27
CA LYS A 36 -2.25 10.20 -10.70
C LYS A 36 -1.17 11.25 -10.92
N LYS A 37 -1.14 12.28 -10.07
CA LYS A 37 -0.12 13.34 -10.13
C LYS A 37 1.27 12.82 -9.79
N THR A 38 1.38 11.97 -8.79
CA THR A 38 2.67 11.48 -8.26
C THR A 38 3.23 10.31 -9.07
N ASN A 39 2.35 9.51 -9.68
CA ASN A 39 2.69 8.36 -10.49
C ASN A 39 1.90 8.34 -11.81
N PRO A 40 2.29 9.19 -12.79
CA PRO A 40 1.59 9.28 -14.07
C PRO A 40 1.72 8.01 -14.93
N LYS A 41 2.57 7.06 -14.53
CA LYS A 41 2.71 5.75 -15.19
C LYS A 41 1.67 4.73 -14.73
N ALA A 42 0.99 4.99 -13.62
CA ALA A 42 -0.08 4.13 -13.14
C ALA A 42 -1.29 4.27 -14.07
N THR A 43 -1.72 3.16 -14.67
CA THR A 43 -2.90 3.10 -15.54
C THR A 43 -4.06 2.43 -14.82
N PRO A 44 -5.32 2.83 -15.07
CA PRO A 44 -6.46 2.08 -14.57
C PRO A 44 -6.40 0.63 -15.04
N ALA A 45 -6.66 -0.30 -14.13
CA ALA A 45 -6.86 -1.70 -14.45
C ALA A 45 -8.37 -2.04 -14.36
N GLN A 46 -8.70 -3.32 -14.27
CA GLN A 46 -10.08 -3.77 -14.24
C GLN A 46 -10.83 -3.15 -13.06
N ALA A 47 -11.85 -2.35 -13.34
CA ALA A 47 -12.71 -1.81 -12.31
C ALA A 47 -13.59 -2.93 -11.74
N SER A 48 -13.68 -2.99 -10.41
CA SER A 48 -14.63 -3.88 -9.74
C SER A 48 -15.73 -3.07 -9.07
N GLU A 49 -16.73 -3.76 -8.53
CA GLU A 49 -17.79 -3.11 -7.76
C GLU A 49 -17.27 -2.52 -6.45
N PHE A 50 -16.20 -3.08 -5.87
CA PHE A 50 -15.74 -2.76 -4.52
C PHE A 50 -14.48 -1.87 -4.47
N LYS A 51 -13.69 -1.83 -5.54
CA LYS A 51 -12.42 -1.09 -5.58
C LYS A 51 -12.07 -0.54 -6.94
N ILE A 52 -11.28 0.53 -6.90
CA ILE A 52 -10.62 1.10 -8.06
C ILE A 52 -9.19 0.56 -8.09
N GLU A 53 -8.80 -0.06 -9.21
CA GLU A 53 -7.47 -0.65 -9.37
C GLU A 53 -6.64 0.13 -10.38
N TYR A 54 -5.38 0.35 -10.04
CA TYR A 54 -4.36 0.90 -10.93
C TYR A 54 -3.13 0.00 -10.95
N THR A 55 -2.48 -0.11 -12.10
CA THR A 55 -1.26 -0.91 -12.27
C THR A 55 -0.14 -0.11 -12.91
N GLU A 56 1.10 -0.43 -12.57
CA GLU A 56 2.29 0.13 -13.21
C GLU A 56 3.31 -0.98 -13.47
N THR A 57 3.72 -1.18 -14.72
CA THR A 57 4.85 -2.06 -15.05
C THR A 57 6.17 -1.39 -14.67
N SER A 58 7.09 -2.17 -14.12
CA SER A 58 8.39 -1.69 -13.66
C SER A 58 9.51 -2.07 -14.63
N ASN A 59 10.43 -1.14 -14.86
CA ASN A 59 11.68 -1.39 -15.59
C ASN A 59 12.83 -1.84 -14.65
N SER A 60 12.55 -2.01 -13.35
CA SER A 60 13.52 -2.54 -12.40
C SER A 60 13.87 -4.00 -12.73
N PRO A 61 15.13 -4.43 -12.57
CA PRO A 61 15.48 -5.84 -12.71
C PRO A 61 14.73 -6.73 -11.71
N GLU A 62 14.45 -6.21 -10.51
CA GLU A 62 13.87 -6.98 -9.39
C GLU A 62 12.33 -6.95 -9.36
N VAL A 63 11.71 -5.84 -9.79
CA VAL A 63 10.27 -5.61 -9.68
C VAL A 63 9.64 -5.69 -11.07
N VAL A 64 8.60 -6.52 -11.20
CA VAL A 64 7.80 -6.72 -12.41
C VAL A 64 6.74 -5.63 -12.53
N ALA A 65 5.95 -5.43 -11.48
CA ALA A 65 4.82 -4.51 -11.50
C ALA A 65 4.43 -4.03 -10.10
N TYR A 66 3.60 -3.00 -10.08
CA TYR A 66 2.89 -2.51 -8.90
C TYR A 66 1.39 -2.56 -9.17
N THR A 67 0.62 -2.94 -8.16
CA THR A 67 -0.83 -2.78 -8.13
C THR A 67 -1.20 -1.86 -6.97
N TYR A 68 -2.12 -0.93 -7.24
CA TYR A 68 -2.63 0.08 -6.31
C TYR A 68 -4.14 -0.08 -6.20
N LEU A 69 -4.65 -0.35 -5.00
CA LEU A 69 -6.10 -0.48 -4.76
C LEU A 69 -6.60 0.73 -3.97
N LEU A 70 -7.60 1.41 -4.52
CA LEU A 70 -8.27 2.53 -3.89
C LEU A 70 -9.70 2.18 -3.51
N THR A 71 -10.15 2.78 -2.41
CA THR A 71 -11.55 2.70 -1.96
C THR A 71 -12.48 3.28 -3.01
N LYS A 72 -13.73 2.82 -3.04
CA LYS A 72 -14.74 3.30 -3.99
C LYS A 72 -15.76 4.21 -3.29
N THR A 73 -15.25 5.27 -2.67
CA THR A 73 -16.03 6.29 -1.96
C THR A 73 -16.09 7.59 -2.77
N GLU A 74 -16.75 8.63 -2.24
CA GLU A 74 -16.75 9.98 -2.85
C GLU A 74 -15.33 10.55 -2.99
N ASN A 75 -14.42 10.19 -2.07
CA ASN A 75 -13.01 10.56 -2.10
C ASN A 75 -12.12 9.30 -2.05
N PRO A 76 -11.86 8.64 -3.20
CA PRO A 76 -11.07 7.42 -3.25
C PRO A 76 -9.67 7.57 -2.66
N GLN A 77 -9.33 6.69 -1.73
CA GLN A 77 -8.04 6.66 -1.04
C GLN A 77 -7.31 5.34 -1.27
N LEU A 78 -6.00 5.41 -1.48
CA LEU A 78 -5.14 4.24 -1.66
C LEU A 78 -5.03 3.43 -0.36
N TYR A 79 -5.64 2.25 -0.30
CA TYR A 79 -5.60 1.40 0.89
C TYR A 79 -4.74 0.15 0.71
N SER A 80 -4.33 -0.20 -0.51
CA SER A 80 -3.41 -1.31 -0.74
C SER A 80 -2.37 -1.04 -1.82
N ILE A 81 -1.16 -1.54 -1.61
CA ILE A 81 -0.08 -1.54 -2.58
C ILE A 81 0.51 -2.95 -2.64
N ALA A 82 0.41 -3.61 -3.79
CA ALA A 82 1.13 -4.86 -4.04
C ALA A 82 2.34 -4.58 -4.93
N ILE A 83 3.51 -5.07 -4.52
CA ILE A 83 4.74 -5.04 -5.32
C ILE A 83 5.01 -6.45 -5.79
N GLU A 84 4.99 -6.67 -7.10
CA GLU A 84 5.31 -7.95 -7.69
C GLU A 84 6.81 -8.03 -8.03
N TYR A 85 7.50 -8.97 -7.40
CA TYR A 85 8.91 -9.23 -7.60
C TYR A 85 9.11 -10.38 -8.58
N ARG A 86 10.23 -10.32 -9.32
CA ARG A 86 10.57 -11.36 -10.29
C ARG A 86 10.85 -12.71 -9.62
N LEU A 87 11.46 -12.70 -8.44
CA LEU A 87 11.85 -13.92 -7.72
C LEU A 87 11.09 -14.03 -6.39
N MET A 88 10.27 -15.08 -6.25
CA MET A 88 9.48 -15.33 -5.04
C MET A 88 10.35 -15.53 -3.80
N GLU A 89 11.42 -16.31 -3.93
CA GLU A 89 12.36 -16.64 -2.85
C GLU A 89 13.02 -15.41 -2.21
N SER A 90 13.09 -14.29 -2.94
CA SER A 90 13.65 -13.04 -2.43
C SER A 90 12.66 -12.18 -1.64
N VAL A 91 11.35 -12.43 -1.75
CA VAL A 91 10.34 -11.49 -1.23
C VAL A 91 10.33 -11.44 0.29
N HIS A 92 10.29 -12.60 0.95
CA HIS A 92 10.24 -12.65 2.41
C HIS A 92 11.54 -12.15 3.07
N PRO A 93 12.75 -12.58 2.65
CA PRO A 93 14.00 -12.02 3.17
C PRO A 93 14.13 -10.50 2.94
N LEU A 94 13.66 -10.00 1.79
CA LEU A 94 13.62 -8.58 1.51
C LEU A 94 12.66 -7.84 2.46
N ALA A 95 11.48 -8.39 2.70
CA ALA A 95 10.50 -7.85 3.64
C ALA A 95 11.09 -7.81 5.05
N GLU A 96 11.74 -8.88 5.53
CA GLU A 96 12.38 -8.91 6.85
C GLU A 96 13.52 -7.89 6.98
N THR A 97 14.28 -7.65 5.91
CA THR A 97 15.33 -6.62 5.89
C THR A 97 14.75 -5.21 6.07
N ILE A 98 13.53 -4.97 5.58
CA ILE A 98 12.86 -3.67 5.62
C ILE A 98 12.05 -3.48 6.92
N LEU A 99 11.32 -4.52 7.32
CA LEU A 99 10.28 -4.48 8.35
C LEU A 99 10.72 -5.13 9.67
N GLY A 100 11.85 -5.84 9.69
CA GLY A 100 12.25 -6.71 10.79
C GLY A 100 11.51 -8.05 10.74
N LYS A 101 11.55 -8.81 11.84
CA LYS A 101 10.78 -10.06 11.94
C LYS A 101 9.27 -9.77 11.97
N THR A 102 8.47 -10.69 11.46
CA THR A 102 7.00 -10.65 11.58
C THR A 102 6.60 -10.56 13.05
N ASN A 103 5.59 -9.75 13.36
CA ASN A 103 5.12 -9.55 14.73
C ASN A 103 3.72 -10.11 14.98
N HIS A 104 3.08 -10.70 13.96
CA HIS A 104 1.76 -11.30 14.08
C HIS A 104 1.56 -12.37 13.01
N GLN A 105 1.51 -13.66 13.40
CA GLN A 105 1.15 -14.79 12.53
C GLN A 105 1.77 -14.82 11.10
N GLY A 106 3.03 -14.41 10.96
CA GLY A 106 3.70 -14.37 9.64
C GLY A 106 3.49 -13.07 8.86
N GLU A 107 2.86 -12.08 9.47
CA GLU A 107 2.62 -10.74 8.93
C GLU A 107 3.31 -9.65 9.79
N TRP A 108 3.39 -8.46 9.23
CA TRP A 108 3.82 -7.26 9.91
C TRP A 108 2.62 -6.35 10.14
N ARG A 109 2.29 -6.10 11.40
CA ARG A 109 1.26 -5.17 11.84
C ARG A 109 1.93 -3.92 12.40
N MET A 110 1.54 -2.76 11.91
CA MET A 110 2.00 -1.46 12.36
C MET A 110 0.79 -0.71 12.90
N SER A 111 0.79 -0.41 14.19
CA SER A 111 -0.33 0.29 14.82
C SER A 111 -0.42 1.75 14.35
N GLU A 112 -1.61 2.33 14.49
CA GLU A 112 -1.85 3.78 14.32
C GLU A 112 -0.78 4.65 14.99
N LYS A 113 -0.35 4.27 16.21
CA LYS A 113 0.69 4.99 16.96
C LYS A 113 2.07 4.90 16.29
N ASP A 114 2.39 3.76 15.69
CA ASP A 114 3.68 3.53 15.04
C ASP A 114 3.82 4.32 13.73
N ILE A 115 2.72 4.45 12.99
CA ILE A 115 2.66 5.20 11.73
C ILE A 115 2.16 6.65 11.89
N LYS A 116 1.64 7.01 13.07
CA LYS A 116 1.03 8.31 13.38
C LYS A 116 -0.11 8.67 12.41
N GLU A 117 -0.99 7.71 12.18
CA GLU A 117 -2.22 7.86 11.39
C GLU A 117 -3.42 7.41 12.23
N ASP A 118 -4.63 7.56 11.70
CA ASP A 118 -5.91 7.09 12.28
C ASP A 118 -6.32 5.70 11.77
N PHE A 119 -5.42 5.01 11.07
CA PHE A 119 -5.60 3.63 10.59
C PHE A 119 -4.40 2.75 10.97
N MET A 120 -4.58 1.44 10.92
CA MET A 120 -3.50 0.46 11.04
C MET A 120 -2.94 0.11 9.66
N MET A 121 -1.64 -0.17 9.60
CA MET A 121 -0.98 -0.67 8.40
C MET A 121 -0.55 -2.12 8.60
N GLY A 122 -0.82 -2.94 7.60
CA GLY A 122 -0.41 -4.34 7.54
C GLY A 122 0.55 -4.55 6.37
N ALA A 123 1.43 -5.54 6.48
CA ALA A 123 2.16 -6.07 5.34
C ALA A 123 2.29 -7.59 5.44
N TRP A 124 2.28 -8.26 4.30
CA TRP A 124 2.44 -9.70 4.19
C TRP A 124 3.01 -10.08 2.84
N THR A 125 3.57 -11.28 2.75
CA THR A 125 4.05 -11.84 1.49
C THR A 125 3.03 -12.82 0.92
N PHE A 126 2.78 -12.75 -0.39
CA PHE A 126 1.92 -13.70 -1.10
C PHE A 126 2.55 -14.09 -2.43
N GLY A 127 3.15 -15.28 -2.49
CA GLY A 127 3.91 -15.73 -3.65
C GLY A 127 5.01 -14.73 -4.02
N HIS A 128 4.95 -14.20 -5.24
CA HIS A 128 5.88 -13.20 -5.76
C HIS A 128 5.64 -11.77 -5.25
N LYS A 129 4.70 -11.56 -4.31
CA LYS A 129 4.23 -10.22 -3.93
C LYS A 129 4.57 -9.88 -2.49
N LEU A 130 5.01 -8.64 -2.27
CA LEU A 130 4.91 -7.97 -0.97
C LEU A 130 3.72 -7.03 -1.02
N VAL A 131 2.76 -7.24 -0.13
CA VAL A 131 1.52 -6.46 -0.06
C VAL A 131 1.59 -5.57 1.17
N TYR A 132 1.19 -4.32 1.02
CA TYR A 132 0.89 -3.37 2.08
C TYR A 132 -0.60 -3.07 2.06
N GLY A 133 -1.25 -3.10 3.22
CA GLY A 133 -2.67 -2.78 3.39
C GLY A 133 -2.87 -1.75 4.49
N ALA A 134 -3.98 -1.02 4.45
CA ALA A 134 -4.43 -0.10 5.49
C ALA A 134 -5.91 -0.34 5.83
N THR A 135 -6.26 -0.17 7.10
CA THR A 135 -7.63 -0.29 7.63
C THR A 135 -8.43 1.01 7.43
N LEU A 136 -8.43 1.54 6.20
CA LEU A 136 -9.12 2.78 5.86
C LEU A 136 -10.63 2.54 5.73
N GLU A 137 -11.43 3.57 5.98
CA GLU A 137 -12.87 3.55 5.70
C GLU A 137 -13.14 3.29 4.20
N GLY A 138 -14.05 2.37 3.91
CA GLY A 138 -14.37 1.88 2.57
C GLY A 138 -13.36 0.91 1.98
N SER A 139 -12.43 0.38 2.79
CA SER A 139 -11.47 -0.65 2.38
C SER A 139 -11.92 -2.06 2.74
N GLU A 140 -11.29 -3.07 2.12
CA GLU A 140 -11.50 -4.49 2.47
C GLU A 140 -11.11 -4.83 3.93
N TRP A 141 -10.41 -3.92 4.63
CA TRP A 141 -9.94 -4.10 6.01
C TRP A 141 -10.43 -3.00 6.95
N GLU A 142 -11.55 -2.34 6.64
CA GLU A 142 -12.12 -1.28 7.49
C GLU A 142 -12.35 -1.75 8.94
N ASP A 143 -12.85 -2.98 9.11
CA ASP A 143 -13.09 -3.59 10.43
C ASP A 143 -11.81 -4.08 11.13
N GLY A 144 -10.65 -3.76 10.57
CA GLY A 144 -9.35 -4.20 11.04
C GLY A 144 -8.82 -5.41 10.27
N PHE A 145 -7.56 -5.74 10.55
CA PHE A 145 -7.00 -7.00 10.09
C PHE A 145 -7.42 -8.13 11.03
N GLN A 146 -7.96 -9.21 10.46
CA GLN A 146 -8.42 -10.36 11.24
C GLN A 146 -7.23 -11.07 11.93
N ASP A 147 -7.53 -11.66 13.10
CA ASP A 147 -6.64 -12.54 13.88
C ASP A 147 -6.66 -13.98 13.38
#